data_AF-A0A1K1R5D4-F1
#
_entry.id   AF-A0A1K1R5D4-F1
#
_cell.length_a   1.000
_cell.length_b   1.000
_cell.length_c   1.000
_cell.angle_alpha   90.00
_cell.angle_beta   90.00
_cell.angle_gamma   90.00
#
_symmetry.space_group_name_H-M   'P 1'
#
loop_
_entity.id
_entity.type
_entity.pdbx_description
1 polymer ?
#
loop_
_entity_poly.entity_id
_entity_poly.type
_entity_poly.pdbx_seq_one_letter_code
_entity_poly.pdbx_strand_id
1 'polypeptide(L)'
;MVNAALPFVVSLWKDETGSPLYATGELWIQGAFIIIALLAFVSVLTFRNRQNQFVINRLNMILNLILLGVFAYRSLNLSGESNISEKGIGMFIPVVSIVFLVLANKAIKKDEDLVKSVDRLR
;
A
#
# COMPACT_ATOMS: atom_id res chain seq x y z
N MET A 1 -1.82 0.47 -7.37
CA MET A 1 -3.19 0.80 -7.85
C MET A 1 -4.22 0.76 -6.74
N VAL A 2 -4.21 -0.24 -5.85
CA VAL A 2 -5.08 -0.31 -4.65
C VAL A 2 -5.08 1.01 -3.84
N ASN A 3 -3.90 1.51 -3.50
CA ASN A 3 -3.72 2.78 -2.78
C ASN A 3 -4.15 4.04 -3.56
N ALA A 4 -4.39 3.95 -4.87
CA ALA A 4 -4.85 5.07 -5.68
C ALA A 4 -6.38 5.22 -5.70
N ALA A 5 -7.11 4.14 -5.40
CA ALA A 5 -8.56 4.08 -5.55
C ALA A 5 -9.28 3.82 -4.22
N LEU A 6 -8.92 2.75 -3.51
CA LEU A 6 -9.65 2.32 -2.32
C LEU A 6 -9.72 3.38 -1.20
N PRO A 7 -8.65 4.14 -0.88
CA PRO A 7 -8.70 5.13 0.20
C PRO A 7 -9.67 6.30 -0.04
N PHE A 8 -10.12 6.49 -1.29
CA PHE A 8 -11.03 7.56 -1.71
C PHE A 8 -12.49 7.10 -1.79
N VAL A 9 -12.74 5.78 -1.76
CA VAL A 9 -14.08 5.18 -1.87
C VAL A 9 -14.48 4.48 -0.57
N VAL A 10 -13.49 3.97 0.19
CA VAL A 10 -13.69 3.27 1.46
C VAL A 10 -13.27 4.18 2.60
N SER A 11 -14.15 4.35 3.59
CA SER A 11 -13.84 5.11 4.81
C SER A 11 -12.69 4.46 5.57
N LEU A 12 -11.68 5.26 5.92
CA LEU A 12 -10.54 4.81 6.71
C LEU A 12 -10.97 4.56 8.16
N TRP A 13 -11.67 5.51 8.78
CA TRP A 13 -12.32 5.36 10.08
C TRP A 13 -13.55 6.27 10.18
N LYS A 14 -14.32 6.17 11.25
CA LYS A 14 -15.38 7.13 11.58
C LYS A 14 -14.90 8.05 12.70
N ASP A 15 -15.23 9.32 12.59
CA ASP A 15 -14.97 10.30 13.65
C ASP A 15 -15.99 10.16 14.80
N GLU A 16 -15.77 10.83 15.93
CA GLU A 16 -16.63 10.80 17.13
C GLU A 16 -18.09 11.21 16.85
N THR A 17 -18.33 11.89 15.72
CA THR A 17 -19.64 12.29 15.22
C THR A 17 -20.34 11.21 14.36
N GLY A 18 -19.71 10.05 14.18
CA GLY A 18 -20.18 8.96 13.31
C GLY A 18 -19.97 9.21 11.82
N SER A 19 -19.34 10.34 11.44
CA SER A 19 -19.09 10.69 10.04
C SER A 19 -17.91 9.88 9.46
N PRO A 20 -18.05 9.33 8.23
CA PRO A 20 -16.98 8.56 7.60
C PRO A 20 -15.83 9.48 7.15
N LEU A 21 -14.64 9.25 7.69
CA LEU A 21 -13.41 9.92 7.26
C LEU A 21 -12.72 9.09 6.18
N TYR A 22 -12.51 9.71 5.02
CA TYR A 22 -11.77 9.17 3.88
C TYR A 22 -10.34 9.69 3.87
N ALA A 23 -9.49 9.17 2.98
CA ALA A 23 -8.13 9.68 2.83
C ALA A 23 -8.08 11.20 2.53
N THR A 24 -9.13 11.77 1.93
CA THR A 24 -9.25 13.20 1.66
C THR A 24 -9.44 14.05 2.92
N GLY A 25 -9.82 13.46 4.04
CA GLY A 25 -10.06 14.19 5.30
C GLY A 25 -8.76 14.68 5.95
N GLU A 26 -7.63 14.01 5.71
CA GLU A 26 -6.33 14.41 6.25
C GLU A 26 -5.29 14.50 5.14
N LEU A 27 -4.78 15.70 4.86
CA LEU A 27 -3.85 15.99 3.77
C LEU A 27 -2.60 15.11 3.77
N TRP A 28 -2.05 14.80 4.96
CA TRP A 28 -0.86 13.96 5.07
C TRP A 28 -1.13 12.49 4.71
N ILE A 29 -2.32 11.97 5.03
CA ILE A 29 -2.73 10.60 4.64
C ILE A 29 -2.99 10.54 3.15
N GLN A 30 -3.70 11.54 2.61
CA GLN A 30 -3.92 11.66 1.18
C GLN A 30 -2.59 11.66 0.42
N GLY A 31 -1.65 12.52 0.85
CA GLY A 31 -0.33 12.62 0.26
C GLY A 31 0.43 11.29 0.32
N ALA A 32 0.40 10.59 1.46
CA ALA A 32 1.03 9.28 1.60
C ALA A 32 0.47 8.25 0.60
N PHE A 33 -0.86 8.13 0.49
CA PHE A 33 -1.47 7.20 -0.47
C PHE A 33 -1.16 7.55 -1.93
N ILE A 34 -1.14 8.84 -2.28
CA ILE A 34 -0.77 9.30 -3.64
C ILE A 34 0.70 8.98 -3.94
N ILE A 35 1.62 9.25 -3.02
CA ILE A 35 3.04 8.95 -3.19
C ILE A 35 3.25 7.45 -3.41
N ILE A 36 2.61 6.61 -2.60
CA ILE A 36 2.69 5.15 -2.74
C ILE A 36 2.08 4.71 -4.08
N ALA A 37 0.95 5.30 -4.50
CA ALA A 37 0.34 5.00 -5.79
C ALA A 37 1.26 5.36 -6.97
N LEU A 38 1.91 6.53 -6.93
CA LEU A 38 2.84 6.99 -7.94
C LEU A 38 4.09 6.11 -8.00
N LEU A 39 4.68 5.75 -6.86
CA LEU A 39 5.83 4.85 -6.83
C LEU A 39 5.49 3.47 -7.41
N ALA A 40 4.31 2.93 -7.10
CA ALA A 40 3.85 1.68 -7.69
C ALA A 40 3.66 1.80 -9.21
N PHE A 41 3.15 2.94 -9.70
CA PHE A 41 3.01 3.20 -11.13
C PHE A 41 4.37 3.31 -11.84
N VAL A 42 5.31 4.05 -11.25
CA VAL A 42 6.69 4.16 -11.76
C VAL A 42 7.37 2.78 -11.79
N SER A 43 7.15 1.94 -10.79
CA SER A 43 7.66 0.56 -10.79
C SER A 43 7.25 -0.19 -12.05
N VAL A 44 5.97 -0.13 -12.43
CA VAL A 44 5.43 -0.77 -13.64
C VAL A 44 6.05 -0.20 -14.92
N LEU A 45 6.25 1.12 -15.00
CA LEU A 45 6.90 1.74 -16.17
C LEU A 45 8.38 1.34 -16.30
N THR A 46 9.03 0.98 -15.20
CA THR A 46 10.44 0.57 -15.18
C THR A 46 10.62 -0.92 -15.55
N PHE A 47 9.66 -1.52 -16.27
CA PHE A 47 9.60 -2.95 -16.60
C PHE A 47 10.88 -3.53 -17.24
N ARG A 48 11.67 -2.69 -17.92
CA ARG A 48 12.92 -3.08 -18.59
C ARG A 48 14.07 -3.35 -17.61
N ASN A 49 14.08 -2.69 -16.46
CA ASN A 49 15.12 -2.87 -15.44
C ASN A 49 14.53 -3.56 -14.20
N ARG A 50 14.67 -4.89 -14.15
CA ARG A 50 14.10 -5.75 -13.11
C ARG A 50 14.66 -5.45 -11.71
N GLN A 51 15.94 -5.09 -11.64
CA GLN A 51 16.59 -4.71 -10.39
C GLN A 51 15.98 -3.42 -9.81
N ASN A 52 15.77 -2.40 -10.65
CA ASN A 52 15.10 -1.16 -10.21
C ASN A 52 13.65 -1.41 -9.81
N GLN A 53 12.90 -2.23 -10.56
CA GLN A 53 11.56 -2.64 -10.18
C GLN A 53 11.53 -3.26 -8.79
N PHE A 54 12.45 -4.18 -8.50
CA PHE A 54 12.54 -4.83 -7.20
C PHE A 54 12.80 -3.83 -6.07
N VAL A 55 13.73 -2.89 -6.26
CA VAL A 55 14.02 -1.84 -5.28
C VAL A 55 12.83 -0.92 -5.04
N ILE A 56 12.18 -0.42 -6.11
CA ILE A 56 11.00 0.45 -6.00
C ILE A 56 9.83 -0.30 -5.34
N ASN A 57 9.64 -1.58 -5.67
CA ASN A 57 8.57 -2.39 -5.08
C ASN A 57 8.83 -2.67 -3.59
N ARG A 58 10.10 -2.86 -3.20
CA ARG A 58 10.49 -2.98 -1.78
C ARG A 58 10.28 -1.68 -1.02
N LEU A 59 10.62 -0.53 -1.61
CA LEU A 59 10.34 0.78 -1.04
C LEU A 59 8.83 0.97 -0.81
N ASN A 60 8.00 0.60 -1.80
CA ASN A 60 6.55 0.63 -1.65
C ASN A 60 6.06 -0.25 -0.49
N MET A 61 6.61 -1.45 -0.30
CA MET A 61 6.23 -2.30 0.84
C MET A 61 6.55 -1.64 2.18
N ILE A 62 7.75 -1.06 2.31
CA ILE A 62 8.16 -0.36 3.54
C ILE A 62 7.23 0.82 3.83
N LEU A 63 6.87 1.61 2.83
CA LEU A 63 5.94 2.73 3.00
C LEU A 63 4.54 2.27 3.44
N ASN A 64 4.03 1.17 2.87
CA ASN A 64 2.76 0.59 3.33
C ASN A 64 2.86 0.04 4.76
N LEU A 65 4.00 -0.54 5.16
CA LEU A 65 4.21 -0.99 6.54
C LEU A 65 4.27 0.17 7.53
N ILE A 66 4.93 1.28 7.16
CA ILE A 66 4.93 2.50 7.97
C ILE A 66 3.50 3.04 8.11
N LEU A 67 2.75 3.14 7.01
CA LEU A 67 1.37 3.62 7.02
C LEU A 67 0.47 2.72 7.88
N LEU A 68 0.66 1.39 7.80
CA LEU A 68 -0.01 0.42 8.66
C LEU A 68 0.34 0.63 10.14
N GLY A 69 1.61 0.89 10.46
CA GLY A 69 2.05 1.19 11.82
C GLY A 69 1.41 2.47 12.36
N VAL A 70 1.28 3.51 11.54
CA VAL A 70 0.59 4.75 11.90
C VAL A 70 -0.90 4.50 12.16
N PHE A 71 -1.57 3.71 11.31
CA PHE A 71 -2.97 3.34 11.52
C PHE A 71 -3.17 2.47 12.76
N ALA A 72 -2.25 1.53 13.03
CA ALA A 72 -2.27 0.74 14.24
C ALA A 72 -2.11 1.64 15.48
N TYR A 73 -1.15 2.56 15.46
CA TYR A 73 -0.96 3.53 16.53
C TYR A 73 -2.21 4.38 16.77
N ARG A 74 -2.81 4.96 15.72
CA ARG A 74 -4.07 5.70 15.87
C ARG A 74 -5.19 4.84 16.43
N SER A 75 -5.34 3.60 15.95
CA SER A 75 -6.36 2.67 16.44
C SER A 75 -6.23 2.36 17.93
N LEU A 76 -5.01 2.35 18.47
CA LEU A 76 -4.74 2.16 19.91
C LEU A 76 -4.96 3.42 20.75
N ASN A 77 -4.82 4.61 20.15
CA ASN A 77 -4.97 5.90 20.85
C ASN A 77 -6.39 6.49 20.75
N LEU A 78 -7.23 5.98 19.85
CA LEU A 78 -8.65 6.32 19.82
C LEU A 78 -9.33 5.76 21.08
N SER A 79 -9.93 6.64 21.88
CA SER A 79 -10.62 6.34 23.14
C SER A 79 -11.59 5.18 22.95
N GLY A 80 -11.45 4.14 23.77
CA GLY A 80 -12.23 2.91 23.68
C GLY A 80 -13.65 3.02 24.22
N GLU A 81 -14.43 4.05 23.84
CA GLU A 81 -15.87 4.00 24.05
C GLU A 81 -16.51 3.13 22.97
N SER A 82 -16.74 1.87 23.35
CA SER A 82 -17.66 0.91 22.76
C SER A 82 -17.82 0.90 21.24
N ASN A 83 -17.31 -0.20 20.66
CA ASN A 83 -17.69 -0.83 19.39
C ASN A 83 -16.60 -0.79 18.33
N ILE A 84 -16.03 -1.97 18.11
CA ILE A 84 -15.26 -2.36 16.92
C ILE A 84 -15.95 -1.94 15.59
N SER A 85 -17.25 -1.58 15.64
CA SER A 85 -18.07 -1.11 14.52
C SER A 85 -17.79 0.32 14.01
N GLU A 86 -17.03 1.15 14.73
CA GLU A 86 -16.69 2.52 14.27
C GLU A 86 -15.31 2.64 13.61
N LYS A 87 -14.49 1.60 13.79
CA LYS A 87 -13.19 1.47 13.15
C LYS A 87 -13.40 1.05 11.69
N GLY A 88 -13.37 2.02 10.78
CA GLY A 88 -13.49 1.79 9.35
C GLY A 88 -12.52 0.72 8.84
N ILE A 89 -12.99 -0.11 7.92
CA ILE A 89 -12.17 -1.20 7.33
C ILE A 89 -11.03 -0.67 6.46
N GLY A 90 -11.05 0.62 6.09
CA GLY A 90 -10.03 1.24 5.24
C GLY A 90 -8.64 1.26 5.88
N MET A 91 -8.52 1.11 7.21
CA MET A 91 -7.22 0.94 7.89
C MET A 91 -6.44 -0.30 7.43
N PHE A 92 -7.12 -1.31 6.87
CA PHE A 92 -6.49 -2.53 6.35
C PHE A 92 -6.06 -2.41 4.88
N ILE A 93 -6.33 -1.28 4.20
CA ILE A 93 -5.90 -1.05 2.81
C ILE A 93 -4.38 -1.26 2.62
N PRO A 94 -3.49 -0.77 3.51
CA PRO A 94 -2.06 -1.03 3.37
C PRO A 94 -1.69 -2.52 3.42
N VAL A 95 -2.44 -3.34 4.17
CA VAL A 95 -2.24 -4.80 4.23
C VAL A 95 -2.52 -5.44 2.88
N VAL A 96 -3.67 -5.10 2.28
CA VAL A 96 -4.06 -5.57 0.94
C VAL A 96 -3.01 -5.16 -0.09
N SER A 97 -2.53 -3.91 -0.02
CA SER A 97 -1.46 -3.41 -0.87
C SER A 97 -0.16 -4.20 -0.69
N ILE A 98 0.25 -4.53 0.55
CA ILE A 98 1.45 -5.35 0.82
C ILE A 98 1.33 -6.74 0.18
N VAL A 99 0.18 -7.40 0.30
CA VAL A 99 -0.04 -8.72 -0.31
C VAL A 99 0.19 -8.67 -1.82
N PHE A 100 -0.38 -7.67 -2.51
CA PHE A 100 -0.16 -7.51 -3.94
C PHE A 100 1.29 -7.17 -4.31
N LEU A 101 1.98 -6.35 -3.51
CA LEU A 101 3.39 -6.04 -3.73
C LEU A 101 4.27 -7.29 -3.56
N VAL A 102 3.97 -8.16 -2.60
CA VAL A 102 4.68 -9.44 -2.42
C VAL A 102 4.48 -10.36 -3.63
N LEU A 103 3.25 -10.46 -4.14
CA LEU A 103 2.97 -11.23 -5.36
C LEU A 103 3.71 -10.65 -6.57
N ALA A 104 3.73 -9.33 -6.72
CA ALA A 104 4.47 -8.65 -7.78
C ALA A 104 5.99 -8.95 -7.70
N ASN A 105 6.58 -8.92 -6.51
CA ASN A 105 7.99 -9.30 -6.32
C ASN A 105 8.28 -10.73 -6.74
N LYS A 106 7.39 -11.68 -6.41
CA LYS A 106 7.54 -13.07 -6.81
C LYS A 106 7.52 -13.20 -8.35
N ALA A 107 6.65 -12.46 -9.03
CA ALA A 107 6.60 -12.43 -10.49
C ALA A 107 7.86 -11.80 -11.10
N ILE A 108 8.29 -10.62 -10.61
CA ILE A 108 9.50 -9.93 -11.10
C ILE A 108 10.74 -10.83 -10.98
N LYS A 109 10.89 -11.52 -9.83
CA LYS A 109 12.01 -12.43 -9.61
C LYS A 109 11.98 -13.62 -10.57
N LYS A 110 10.82 -14.24 -10.76
CA LYS A 110 10.65 -15.34 -11.72
C LYS A 110 11.06 -14.91 -13.13
N ASP A 111 10.64 -13.72 -13.55
CA ASP A 111 10.98 -13.23 -14.87
C ASP A 111 12.47 -12.88 -15.02
N GLU A 112 13.13 -12.43 -13.95
CA GLU A 112 14.58 -12.22 -13.94
C GLU A 112 15.36 -13.53 -14.06
N ASP A 113 14.93 -14.56 -13.31
CA ASP A 113 15.51 -15.89 -13.36
C ASP A 113 15.35 -16.52 -14.74
N LEU A 114 14.19 -16.32 -15.39
CA LEU A 114 13.93 -16.76 -16.76
C LEU A 114 14.90 -16.11 -17.77
N VAL A 115 15.06 -14.78 -17.74
CA VAL A 115 16.00 -14.08 -18.63
C VAL A 115 17.42 -14.59 -18.44
N LYS A 116 17.89 -14.72 -17.18
CA LYS A 116 19.22 -15.24 -16.87
C LYS A 116 19.41 -16.69 -17.30
N SER A 117 18.37 -17.52 -17.22
CA SER A 117 18.46 -18.93 -17.62
C SER A 117 18.62 -19.09 -19.14
N VAL A 118 17.96 -18.24 -19.94
CA VAL A 118 18.11 -18.23 -21.41
C VAL A 118 19.50 -17.77 -21.82
N ASP A 119 20.05 -16.74 -21.18
CA ASP A 119 21.40 -16.26 -21.47
C ASP A 119 22.49 -17.29 -21.12
N ARG A 120 22.23 -18.24 -20.22
CA ARG A 120 23.16 -19.34 -19.89
C ARG A 120 23.18 -20.47 -20.93
N LEU A 121 22.15 -20.58 -21.77
CA LEU A 121 22.03 -21.63 -22.80
C LEU A 121 22.57 -21.18 -24.17
N ARG A 122 22.83 -19.89 -24.33
CA ARG A 122 23.49 -19.31 -25.50
C ARG A 122 25.00 -19.34 -25.32
#